data_AF-A0AAV0KS65-F1
#
_entry.id   AF-A0AAV0KS65-F1
#
_cell.length_a   1.000
_cell.length_b   1.000
_cell.length_c   1.000
_cell.angle_alpha   90.00
_cell.angle_beta   90.00
_cell.angle_gamma   90.00
#
_symmetry.space_group_name_H-M   'P 1'
#
loop_
_entity.id
_entity.type
_entity.pdbx_description
1 polymer ?
#
loop_
_entity_poly.entity_id
_entity_poly.type
_entity_poly.pdbx_seq_one_letter_code
_entity_poly.pdbx_strand_id
1 'polypeptide(L)'
;MTITLHDVSFLLQIPVDGELLAAPAKDLQMVSKYAWGAGVLAWMYRQLGRSSRAGSTGFYGCLTLLQAWIYEYFPSLRIHRAAPQTVTQGDPLARRWEGPVHGGGPSEVPRPLDHYRRLLDGFRADHVDWLPFGAHPGRAVPRSLYRGVIRIYDVTEAYDPSRTLRQFGYRQVIPDPPIRPFRVSRPAVGTYKVVFGADLDQLWRSRGQLINLDAYSTPFDDTGSVDLEYLKWYTLRTHPCIVPPEMVSSRRWHC
;
A
#
# COMPACT_ATOMS: atom_id res chain seq x y z
N MET A 1 0.61 -5.43 5.17
CA MET A 1 0.57 -5.29 3.71
C MET A 1 0.54 -3.80 3.37
N THR A 2 1.19 -3.35 2.30
CA THR A 2 1.27 -1.94 1.89
C THR A 2 1.12 -1.84 0.37
N ILE A 3 0.76 -0.68 -0.14
CA ILE A 3 0.69 -0.42 -1.58
C ILE A 3 2.12 -0.24 -2.11
N THR A 4 2.46 -0.89 -3.21
CA THR A 4 3.79 -0.86 -3.84
C THR A 4 3.78 -0.02 -5.12
N LEU A 5 4.96 0.28 -5.68
CA LEU A 5 5.04 0.92 -6.99
C LEU A 5 4.47 0.03 -8.11
N HIS A 6 4.52 -1.28 -7.96
CA HIS A 6 3.90 -2.23 -8.87
C HIS A 6 2.39 -2.01 -8.90
N ASP A 7 1.77 -1.90 -7.72
CA ASP A 7 0.35 -1.62 -7.58
C ASP A 7 -0.03 -0.30 -8.24
N VAL A 8 0.77 0.77 -8.05
CA VAL A 8 0.51 2.07 -8.69
C VAL A 8 0.57 1.97 -10.22
N SER A 9 1.60 1.29 -10.75
CA SER A 9 1.77 1.09 -12.18
C SER A 9 0.61 0.33 -12.80
N PHE A 10 0.15 -0.75 -12.16
CA PHE A 10 -0.92 -1.59 -12.70
C PHE A 10 -2.30 -0.98 -12.51
N LEU A 11 -2.61 -0.51 -11.30
CA LEU A 11 -3.93 0.01 -10.95
C LEU A 11 -4.23 1.35 -11.63
N LEU A 12 -3.24 2.24 -11.73
CA LEU A 12 -3.45 3.59 -12.23
C LEU A 12 -2.83 3.86 -13.61
N GLN A 13 -1.98 2.95 -14.13
CA GLN A 13 -1.21 3.18 -15.37
C GLN A 13 -0.34 4.45 -15.29
N ILE A 14 0.14 4.78 -14.09
CA ILE A 14 1.00 5.95 -13.85
C ILE A 14 2.48 5.51 -13.87
N PRO A 15 3.36 6.23 -14.59
CA PRO A 15 4.77 5.87 -14.68
C PRO A 15 5.48 5.97 -13.32
N VAL A 16 6.23 4.91 -12.99
CA VAL A 16 7.03 4.83 -11.75
C VAL A 16 8.52 5.06 -11.97
N ASP A 17 8.95 5.08 -13.23
CA ASP A 17 10.32 5.44 -13.62
C ASP A 17 10.47 6.94 -13.85
N GLY A 18 11.72 7.41 -13.78
CA GLY A 18 12.06 8.82 -13.94
C GLY A 18 12.63 9.43 -12.67
N GLU A 19 12.67 10.76 -12.64
CA GLU A 19 13.16 11.52 -11.50
C GLU A 19 12.10 11.66 -10.40
N LEU A 20 12.55 11.70 -9.15
CA LEU A 20 11.69 12.06 -8.04
C LEU A 20 11.32 13.54 -8.10
N LEU A 21 10.06 13.85 -7.78
CA LEU A 21 9.56 15.22 -7.82
C LEU A 21 10.02 15.97 -6.57
N ALA A 22 11.18 16.61 -6.60
CA ALA A 22 11.67 17.42 -5.48
C ALA A 22 11.14 18.86 -5.50
N ALA A 23 10.76 19.37 -6.68
CA ALA A 23 10.25 20.72 -6.89
C ALA A 23 9.21 20.73 -8.03
N PRO A 24 8.35 21.76 -8.13
CA PRO A 24 7.42 21.92 -9.24
C PRO A 24 8.15 21.91 -10.59
N ALA A 25 7.55 21.24 -11.58
CA ALA A 25 8.04 21.29 -12.94
C ALA A 25 7.96 22.74 -13.46
N LYS A 26 9.09 23.31 -13.90
CA LYS A 26 9.12 24.64 -14.49
C LYS A 26 8.66 24.66 -15.95
N ASP A 27 8.62 23.49 -16.58
CA ASP A 27 8.24 23.28 -17.98
C ASP A 27 7.41 21.99 -18.09
N LEU A 28 6.34 22.04 -18.89
CA LEU A 28 5.49 20.91 -19.26
C LEU A 28 6.29 19.77 -19.88
N GLN A 29 7.37 20.07 -20.61
CA GLN A 29 8.23 19.04 -21.20
C GLN A 29 8.93 18.17 -20.14
N MET A 30 9.08 18.67 -18.91
CA MET A 30 9.68 17.90 -17.82
C MET A 30 8.68 16.96 -17.15
N VAL A 31 7.38 17.15 -17.35
CA VAL A 31 6.32 16.34 -16.72
C VAL A 31 6.51 14.87 -17.04
N SER A 32 6.85 14.51 -18.28
CA SER A 32 7.06 13.11 -18.68
C SER A 32 8.31 12.45 -18.09
N LYS A 33 9.23 13.22 -17.51
CA LYS A 33 10.50 12.72 -16.96
C LYS A 33 10.39 12.31 -15.50
N TYR A 34 9.26 12.57 -14.85
CA TYR A 34 9.08 12.32 -13.43
C TYR A 34 8.41 10.96 -13.15
N ALA A 35 8.86 10.33 -12.07
CA ALA A 35 8.25 9.15 -11.49
C ALA A 35 6.97 9.53 -10.73
N TRP A 36 5.92 9.92 -11.46
CA TRP A 36 4.63 10.32 -10.88
C TRP A 36 4.06 9.28 -9.94
N GLY A 37 4.24 7.99 -10.23
CA GLY A 37 3.76 6.91 -9.39
C GLY A 37 4.44 6.88 -8.02
N ALA A 38 5.74 7.21 -7.95
CA ALA A 38 6.44 7.38 -6.69
C ALA A 38 5.93 8.59 -5.90
N GLY A 39 5.59 9.68 -6.59
CA GLY A 39 4.99 10.86 -5.98
C GLY A 39 3.59 10.59 -5.41
N VAL A 40 2.73 9.92 -6.19
CA VAL A 40 1.39 9.48 -5.74
C VAL A 40 1.51 8.58 -4.51
N LEU A 41 2.44 7.61 -4.53
CA LEU A 41 2.64 6.70 -3.41
C LEU A 41 3.21 7.40 -2.16
N ALA A 42 4.14 8.34 -2.33
CA ALA A 42 4.66 9.15 -1.22
C ALA A 42 3.55 9.95 -0.54
N TRP A 43 2.68 10.59 -1.33
CA TRP A 43 1.52 11.30 -0.80
C TRP A 43 0.56 10.33 -0.10
N MET A 44 0.28 9.18 -0.72
CA MET A 44 -0.59 8.14 -0.17
C MET A 44 -0.11 7.67 1.22
N TYR A 45 1.18 7.35 1.36
CA TYR A 45 1.79 6.94 2.63
C TYR A 45 1.68 8.01 3.70
N ARG A 46 1.99 9.28 3.35
CA ARG A 46 1.83 10.41 4.26
C ARG A 46 0.40 10.52 4.80
N GLN A 47 -0.59 10.31 3.94
CA GLN A 47 -1.99 10.43 4.34
C GLN A 47 -2.50 9.23 5.13
N LEU A 48 -2.07 8.01 4.82
CA LEU A 48 -2.31 6.83 5.66
C LEU A 48 -1.70 7.03 7.07
N GLY A 49 -0.50 7.59 7.15
CA GLY A 49 0.17 7.92 8.41
C GLY A 49 -0.51 9.05 9.20
N ARG A 50 -1.27 9.93 8.54
CA ARG A 50 -2.11 10.94 9.21
C ARG A 50 -3.44 10.35 9.68
N SER A 51 -4.06 9.52 8.84
CA SER A 51 -5.40 8.97 9.07
C SER A 51 -5.40 7.84 10.11
N SER A 52 -4.26 7.19 10.34
CA SER A 52 -4.07 6.19 11.40
C SER A 52 -3.93 6.78 12.81
N ARG A 53 -3.94 8.10 12.96
CA ARG A 53 -3.80 8.76 14.28
C ARG A 53 -5.15 8.89 14.96
N ALA A 54 -5.14 8.79 16.29
CA ALA A 54 -6.32 9.03 17.10
C ALA A 54 -6.91 10.43 16.83
N GLY A 55 -8.24 10.51 16.70
CA GLY A 55 -8.95 11.75 16.41
C GLY A 55 -8.94 12.19 14.94
N SER A 56 -8.34 11.41 14.03
CA SER A 56 -8.50 11.67 12.60
C SER A 56 -9.95 11.40 12.16
N THR A 57 -10.55 12.37 11.48
CA THR A 57 -11.95 12.32 11.02
C THR A 57 -12.08 12.03 9.52
N GLY A 58 -10.97 11.89 8.80
CA GLY A 58 -11.00 11.72 7.35
C GLY A 58 -9.69 11.26 6.76
N PHE A 59 -9.79 10.76 5.53
CA PHE A 59 -8.67 10.34 4.71
C PHE A 59 -8.60 11.20 3.46
N TYR A 60 -7.42 11.74 3.16
CA TYR A 60 -7.15 12.50 1.94
C TYR A 60 -6.12 11.75 1.10
N GLY A 61 -6.11 11.89 -0.22
CA GLY A 61 -5.15 11.19 -1.09
C GLY A 61 -5.82 10.42 -2.21
N CYS A 62 -5.10 9.47 -2.81
CA CYS A 62 -5.61 8.69 -3.93
C CYS A 62 -6.52 7.54 -3.43
N LEU A 63 -7.77 7.86 -3.10
CA LEU A 63 -8.77 6.89 -2.64
C LEU A 63 -9.03 5.79 -3.66
N THR A 64 -9.02 6.13 -4.95
CA THR A 64 -9.14 5.17 -6.06
C THR A 64 -8.06 4.08 -5.99
N LEU A 65 -6.80 4.47 -5.72
CA LEU A 65 -5.70 3.51 -5.55
C LEU A 65 -5.93 2.60 -4.35
N LEU A 66 -6.32 3.17 -3.20
CA LEU A 66 -6.58 2.38 -1.99
C LEU A 66 -7.70 1.38 -2.20
N GLN A 67 -8.82 1.84 -2.76
CA GLN A 67 -10.01 1.03 -2.97
C GLN A 67 -9.73 -0.08 -3.97
N ALA A 68 -9.13 0.24 -5.12
CA ALA A 68 -8.79 -0.77 -6.12
C ALA A 68 -7.79 -1.79 -5.55
N TRP A 69 -6.77 -1.34 -4.80
CA TRP A 69 -5.84 -2.24 -4.12
C TRP A 69 -6.54 -3.16 -3.11
N ILE A 70 -7.47 -2.64 -2.30
CA ILE A 70 -8.25 -3.48 -1.39
C ILE A 70 -9.03 -4.54 -2.18
N TYR A 71 -9.68 -4.16 -3.28
CA TYR A 71 -10.51 -5.10 -4.03
C TYR A 71 -9.71 -6.14 -4.82
N GLU A 72 -8.53 -5.80 -5.33
CA GLU A 72 -7.67 -6.80 -5.96
C GLU A 72 -7.17 -7.82 -4.92
N TYR A 73 -6.62 -7.36 -3.79
CA TYR A 73 -5.98 -8.25 -2.82
C TYR A 73 -6.95 -8.94 -1.84
N PHE A 74 -8.13 -8.37 -1.58
CA PHE A 74 -9.10 -8.91 -0.61
C PHE A 74 -10.47 -9.16 -1.26
N PRO A 75 -10.65 -10.31 -1.95
CA PRO A 75 -11.88 -10.61 -2.67
C PRO A 75 -13.16 -10.52 -1.83
N SER A 76 -13.10 -10.85 -0.54
CA SER A 76 -14.25 -10.80 0.38
C SER A 76 -14.67 -9.39 0.78
N LEU A 77 -13.86 -8.36 0.52
CA LEU A 77 -14.17 -6.95 0.81
C LEU A 77 -14.81 -6.20 -0.37
N ARG A 78 -15.02 -6.86 -1.52
CA ARG A 78 -15.62 -6.25 -2.71
C ARG A 78 -17.08 -5.88 -2.44
N ILE A 79 -17.36 -4.58 -2.40
CA ILE A 79 -18.73 -4.03 -2.18
C ILE A 79 -19.62 -4.27 -3.42
N HIS A 80 -19.03 -4.44 -4.59
CA HIS A 80 -19.76 -4.86 -5.79
C HIS A 80 -19.51 -6.35 -6.00
N ARG A 81 -20.49 -7.19 -5.66
CA ARG A 81 -20.50 -8.60 -6.10
C ARG A 81 -20.72 -8.76 -7.61
N ALA A 82 -20.78 -7.66 -8.35
CA ALA A 82 -20.67 -7.67 -9.80
C ALA A 82 -19.26 -8.16 -10.17
N ALA A 83 -19.19 -9.02 -11.19
CA ALA A 83 -17.93 -9.48 -11.73
C ALA A 83 -17.03 -8.29 -12.11
N PRO A 84 -15.70 -8.40 -11.93
CA PRO A 84 -14.77 -7.37 -12.37
C PRO A 84 -15.02 -7.02 -13.84
N GLN A 85 -15.15 -5.72 -14.14
CA GLN A 85 -15.40 -5.29 -15.52
C GLN A 85 -14.20 -5.59 -16.42
N THR A 86 -14.46 -5.88 -17.69
CA THR A 86 -13.43 -5.93 -18.72
C THR A 86 -12.86 -4.54 -18.94
N VAL A 87 -11.56 -4.38 -18.74
CA VAL A 87 -10.84 -3.12 -18.92
C VAL A 87 -10.15 -3.15 -20.28
N THR A 88 -10.27 -2.06 -21.06
CA THR A 88 -9.58 -1.91 -22.34
C THR A 88 -8.08 -1.82 -22.12
N GLN A 89 -7.28 -2.32 -23.07
CA GLN A 89 -5.83 -2.12 -23.02
C GLN A 89 -5.51 -0.61 -22.98
N GLY A 90 -4.74 -0.20 -21.98
CA GLY A 90 -4.35 1.20 -21.76
C GLY A 90 -5.20 1.95 -20.73
N ASP A 91 -6.36 1.41 -20.35
CA ASP A 91 -7.15 1.97 -19.25
C ASP A 91 -6.56 1.57 -17.89
N PRO A 92 -6.67 2.43 -16.85
CA PRO A 92 -6.33 2.06 -15.48
C PRO A 92 -7.09 0.82 -15.01
N LEU A 93 -6.40 -0.17 -14.44
CA LEU A 93 -7.08 -1.37 -13.91
C LEU A 93 -8.06 -1.03 -12.78
N ALA A 94 -7.85 0.08 -12.06
CA ALA A 94 -8.80 0.55 -11.06
C ALA A 94 -10.22 0.76 -11.62
N ARG A 95 -10.36 1.02 -12.93
CA ARG A 95 -11.65 1.17 -13.61
C ARG A 95 -12.50 -0.10 -13.58
N ARG A 96 -11.88 -1.27 -13.43
CA ARG A 96 -12.55 -2.57 -13.23
C ARG A 96 -13.57 -2.52 -12.09
N TRP A 97 -13.34 -1.65 -11.11
CA TRP A 97 -14.12 -1.50 -9.89
C TRP A 97 -15.05 -0.28 -9.91
N GLU A 98 -15.14 0.44 -11.03
CA GLU A 98 -16.19 1.42 -11.25
C GLU A 98 -17.54 0.68 -11.29
N GLY A 99 -18.55 1.18 -10.56
CA GLY A 99 -19.90 0.64 -10.67
C GLY A 99 -20.47 0.88 -12.08
N PRO A 100 -21.49 0.13 -12.52
CA PRO A 100 -22.14 0.40 -13.79
C PRO A 100 -22.63 1.85 -13.83
N VAL A 101 -22.23 2.58 -14.89
CA VAL A 101 -22.49 4.01 -15.11
C VAL A 101 -24.00 4.30 -15.24
N HIS A 102 -24.84 3.29 -15.44
CA HIS A 102 -26.28 3.42 -15.66
C HIS A 102 -27.06 2.49 -14.71
N GLY A 103 -27.60 3.08 -13.63
CA GLY A 103 -28.88 2.73 -12.98
C GLY A 103 -29.12 1.32 -12.43
N GLY A 104 -29.46 1.24 -11.14
CA GLY A 104 -30.56 0.39 -10.70
C GLY A 104 -30.24 -0.94 -10.00
N GLY A 105 -28.99 -1.21 -9.60
CA GLY A 105 -28.74 -2.28 -8.62
C GLY A 105 -29.26 -1.88 -7.24
N PRO A 106 -29.76 -2.82 -6.39
CA PRO A 106 -30.13 -2.48 -5.03
C PRO A 106 -28.93 -1.82 -4.35
N SER A 107 -29.12 -0.61 -3.84
CA SER A 107 -28.15 0.08 -3.02
C SER A 107 -27.88 -0.83 -1.82
N GLU A 108 -26.75 -1.55 -1.82
CA GLU A 108 -26.42 -2.46 -0.73
C GLU A 108 -26.30 -1.59 0.52
N VAL A 109 -27.17 -1.83 1.51
CA VAL A 109 -27.16 -1.06 2.75
C VAL A 109 -25.74 -1.17 3.33
N PRO A 110 -25.05 -0.04 3.59
CA PRO A 110 -23.70 -0.08 4.11
C PRO A 110 -23.67 -0.97 5.35
N ARG A 111 -22.86 -2.03 5.30
CA ARG A 111 -22.71 -2.91 6.45
C ARG A 111 -22.15 -2.10 7.61
N PRO A 112 -22.63 -2.31 8.84
CA PRO A 112 -22.12 -1.57 9.98
C PRO A 112 -20.61 -1.84 10.17
N LEU A 113 -19.91 -0.84 10.70
CA LEU A 113 -18.44 -0.83 10.79
C LEU A 113 -17.88 -2.04 11.56
N ASP A 114 -18.63 -2.55 12.53
CA ASP A 114 -18.28 -3.73 13.32
C ASP A 114 -18.22 -5.02 12.48
N HIS A 115 -19.02 -5.11 11.42
CA HIS A 115 -18.94 -6.20 10.45
C HIS A 115 -17.56 -6.25 9.79
N TYR A 116 -17.10 -5.13 9.25
CA TYR A 116 -15.80 -5.05 8.58
C TYR A 116 -14.64 -5.29 9.54
N ARG A 117 -14.72 -4.78 10.78
CA ARG A 117 -13.69 -5.03 11.81
C ARG A 117 -13.55 -6.52 12.12
N ARG A 118 -14.67 -7.22 12.35
CA ARG A 118 -14.66 -8.67 12.59
C ARG A 118 -14.19 -9.47 11.38
N LEU A 119 -14.59 -9.03 10.18
CA LEU A 119 -14.12 -9.63 8.93
C LEU A 119 -12.59 -9.48 8.80
N LEU A 120 -12.06 -8.29 9.07
CA LEU A 120 -10.62 -7.99 9.09
C LEU A 120 -9.86 -8.85 10.11
N ASP A 121 -10.36 -8.97 11.34
CA ASP A 121 -9.76 -9.81 12.39
C ASP A 121 -9.77 -11.30 12.05
N GLY A 122 -10.72 -11.74 11.22
CA GLY A 122 -10.85 -13.12 10.75
C GLY A 122 -10.04 -13.46 9.49
N PHE A 123 -9.28 -12.52 8.92
CA PHE A 123 -8.49 -12.82 7.73
C PHE A 123 -7.37 -13.80 8.03
N ARG A 124 -7.33 -14.85 7.20
CA ARG A 124 -6.21 -15.78 7.09
C ARG A 124 -5.50 -15.51 5.76
N ALA A 125 -4.30 -16.07 5.60
CA ALA A 125 -3.50 -15.80 4.42
C ALA A 125 -4.13 -16.31 3.12
N ASP A 126 -4.92 -17.38 3.19
CA ASP A 126 -5.70 -17.98 2.10
C ASP A 126 -6.91 -17.13 1.69
N HIS A 127 -7.30 -16.13 2.49
CA HIS A 127 -8.33 -15.16 2.11
C HIS A 127 -7.78 -13.97 1.30
N VAL A 128 -6.46 -13.88 1.12
CA VAL A 128 -5.78 -12.78 0.43
C VAL A 128 -5.23 -13.29 -0.90
N ASP A 129 -5.54 -12.57 -1.98
CA ASP A 129 -4.85 -12.77 -3.26
C ASP A 129 -3.54 -11.99 -3.21
N TRP A 130 -2.41 -12.70 -3.07
CA TRP A 130 -1.10 -12.08 -2.93
C TRP A 130 -0.48 -11.66 -4.27
N LEU A 131 -0.98 -12.19 -5.39
CA LEU A 131 -0.44 -11.96 -6.73
C LEU A 131 -1.57 -11.67 -7.74
N PRO A 132 -2.43 -10.66 -7.49
CA PRO A 132 -3.64 -10.42 -8.30
C PRO A 132 -3.33 -10.00 -9.75
N PHE A 133 -2.09 -9.59 -10.02
CA PHE A 133 -1.60 -9.12 -11.32
C PHE A 133 -0.72 -10.16 -12.03
N GLY A 134 -0.62 -11.36 -11.48
CA GLY A 134 0.22 -12.44 -12.01
C GLY A 134 1.58 -12.57 -11.32
N ALA A 135 2.37 -13.52 -11.83
CA ALA A 135 3.65 -13.89 -11.24
C ALA A 135 4.76 -12.85 -11.51
N HIS A 136 5.73 -12.79 -10.60
CA HIS A 136 6.95 -11.98 -10.71
C HIS A 136 6.73 -10.45 -10.88
N PRO A 137 5.96 -9.79 -10.00
CA PRO A 137 5.71 -8.35 -10.11
C PRO A 137 6.98 -7.51 -10.00
N GLY A 138 8.02 -8.00 -9.30
CA GLY A 138 9.34 -7.38 -9.27
C GLY A 138 10.06 -7.38 -10.63
N ARG A 139 9.74 -8.31 -11.53
CA ARG A 139 10.25 -8.32 -12.90
C ARG A 139 9.40 -7.42 -13.81
N ALA A 140 8.08 -7.42 -13.62
CA ALA A 140 7.17 -6.57 -14.38
C ALA A 140 7.42 -5.08 -14.11
N VAL A 141 7.67 -4.72 -12.86
CA VAL A 141 7.98 -3.34 -12.44
C VAL A 141 9.21 -3.35 -11.51
N PRO A 142 10.44 -3.38 -12.06
CA PRO A 142 11.69 -3.45 -11.30
C PRO A 142 11.86 -2.34 -10.28
N ARG A 143 11.29 -1.16 -10.56
CA ARG A 143 11.34 -0.03 -9.63
C ARG A 143 10.69 -0.32 -8.29
N SER A 144 9.76 -1.27 -8.23
CA SER A 144 9.10 -1.72 -7.00
C SER A 144 10.00 -2.46 -6.03
N LEU A 145 11.20 -2.86 -6.47
CA LEU A 145 12.21 -3.48 -5.61
C LEU A 145 13.10 -2.44 -4.92
N TYR A 146 12.95 -1.16 -5.25
CA TYR A 146 13.71 -0.11 -4.60
C TYR A 146 13.44 -0.05 -3.10
N ARG A 147 14.49 0.07 -2.29
CA ARG A 147 14.42 0.36 -0.86
C ARG A 147 15.14 1.66 -0.61
N GLY A 148 14.43 2.66 -0.08
CA GLY A 148 14.97 4.00 0.10
C GLY A 148 13.85 5.00 0.39
N VAL A 149 13.94 6.21 -0.17
CA VAL A 149 12.86 7.20 -0.07
C VAL A 149 12.19 7.47 -1.41
N ILE A 150 10.89 7.71 -1.35
CA ILE A 150 10.07 8.24 -2.44
C ILE A 150 9.54 9.61 -2.04
N ARG A 151 9.26 10.47 -3.01
CA ARG A 151 8.85 11.84 -2.70
C ARG A 151 7.98 12.52 -3.74
N ILE A 152 7.23 13.49 -3.25
CA ILE A 152 6.60 14.55 -4.01
C ILE A 152 6.74 15.87 -3.24
N TYR A 153 7.42 16.83 -3.86
CA TYR A 153 7.76 18.13 -3.26
C TYR A 153 8.43 17.98 -1.89
N ASP A 154 7.79 18.50 -0.84
CA ASP A 154 8.22 18.45 0.56
C ASP A 154 7.82 17.15 1.28
N VAL A 155 6.98 16.32 0.66
CA VAL A 155 6.61 15.01 1.20
C VAL A 155 7.61 13.97 0.77
N THR A 156 8.40 13.50 1.74
CA THR A 156 9.33 12.38 1.60
C THR A 156 8.89 11.26 2.53
N GLU A 157 8.82 10.04 2.01
CA GLU A 157 8.40 8.84 2.75
C GLU A 157 9.38 7.70 2.51
N ALA A 158 9.59 6.87 3.54
CA ALA A 158 10.36 5.65 3.40
C ALA A 158 9.57 4.61 2.57
N TYR A 159 10.25 3.97 1.63
CA TYR A 159 9.73 2.90 0.81
C TYR A 159 10.62 1.66 0.98
N ASP A 160 10.00 0.57 1.42
CA ASP A 160 10.72 -0.66 1.78
C ASP A 160 9.87 -1.91 1.42
N PRO A 161 10.03 -2.44 0.20
CA PRO A 161 9.27 -3.58 -0.29
C PRO A 161 9.60 -4.90 0.42
N SER A 162 10.71 -4.97 1.18
CA SER A 162 11.04 -6.15 2.00
C SER A 162 9.98 -6.43 3.09
N ARG A 163 9.14 -5.45 3.41
CA ARG A 163 8.03 -5.56 4.37
C ARG A 163 6.79 -6.24 3.79
N THR A 164 6.76 -6.48 2.48
CA THR A 164 5.63 -7.08 1.77
C THR A 164 6.07 -8.06 0.69
N LEU A 165 7.05 -8.92 1.01
CA LEU A 165 7.60 -9.92 0.09
C LEU A 165 6.54 -10.86 -0.51
N ARG A 166 5.44 -11.09 0.18
CA ARG A 166 4.31 -11.89 -0.34
C ARG A 166 3.68 -11.28 -1.58
N GLN A 167 3.60 -9.95 -1.65
CA GLN A 167 3.16 -9.24 -2.86
C GLN A 167 4.15 -9.38 -4.02
N PHE A 168 5.32 -9.99 -3.79
CA PHE A 168 6.30 -10.36 -4.80
C PHE A 168 6.40 -11.87 -5.04
N GLY A 169 5.57 -12.67 -4.36
CA GLY A 169 5.55 -14.13 -4.48
C GLY A 169 6.58 -14.83 -3.60
N TYR A 170 7.08 -14.17 -2.56
CA TYR A 170 8.08 -14.72 -1.64
C TYR A 170 7.53 -14.82 -0.22
N ARG A 171 8.02 -15.81 0.53
CA ARG A 171 7.72 -15.94 1.95
C ARG A 171 8.17 -14.69 2.71
N GLN A 172 7.32 -14.20 3.61
CA GLN A 172 7.66 -13.04 4.42
C GLN A 172 8.70 -13.41 5.48
N VAL A 173 9.82 -12.69 5.47
CA VAL A 173 10.87 -12.75 6.50
C VAL A 173 10.80 -11.52 7.39
N ILE A 174 11.60 -11.50 8.46
CA ILE A 174 11.80 -10.30 9.27
C ILE A 174 12.45 -9.23 8.38
N PRO A 175 11.79 -8.08 8.14
CA PRO A 175 12.33 -7.06 7.26
C PRO A 175 13.52 -6.36 7.93
N ASP A 176 14.37 -5.75 7.09
CA ASP A 176 15.45 -4.91 7.58
C ASP A 176 14.93 -3.79 8.50
N PRO A 177 15.78 -3.27 9.42
CA PRO A 177 15.42 -2.13 10.24
C PRO A 177 14.87 -0.98 9.40
N PRO A 178 13.82 -0.27 9.89
CA PRO A 178 13.20 0.80 9.12
C PRO A 178 14.21 1.90 8.80
N ILE A 179 14.07 2.48 7.61
CA ILE A 179 14.89 3.62 7.16
C ILE A 179 14.69 4.77 8.14
N ARG A 180 15.77 5.16 8.82
CA ARG A 180 15.68 6.15 9.89
C ARG A 180 15.69 7.56 9.31
N PRO A 181 14.76 8.43 9.74
CA PRO A 181 14.83 9.83 9.37
C PRO A 181 16.02 10.50 10.05
N PHE A 182 16.66 11.44 9.36
CA PHE A 182 17.72 12.29 9.90
C PHE A 182 17.17 13.25 10.96
N ARG A 183 16.01 13.84 10.70
CA ARG A 183 15.35 14.75 11.63
C ARG A 183 13.84 14.56 11.63
N VAL A 184 13.27 14.57 12.83
CA VAL A 184 11.83 14.52 13.05
C VAL A 184 11.43 15.74 13.86
N SER A 185 10.42 16.49 13.39
CA SER A 185 9.86 17.64 14.10
C SER A 185 8.36 17.48 14.28
N ARG A 186 7.92 17.58 15.54
CA ARG A 186 6.52 17.57 15.98
C ARG A 186 6.22 18.91 16.66
N PRO A 187 5.93 19.98 15.90
CA PRO A 187 5.58 21.25 16.51
C PRO A 187 4.20 21.15 17.20
N ALA A 188 3.99 21.96 18.24
CA ALA A 188 2.70 22.05 18.93
C ALA A 188 1.58 22.56 18.01
N VAL A 189 1.94 23.41 17.05
CA VAL A 189 1.06 23.91 15.99
C VAL A 189 1.77 23.69 14.64
N GLY A 190 1.06 23.07 13.69
CA GLY A 190 1.57 22.83 12.34
C GLY A 190 1.79 21.35 11.99
N THR A 191 2.42 21.11 10.84
CA THR A 191 2.56 19.78 10.28
C THR A 191 3.79 19.05 10.80
N TYR A 192 3.60 17.76 11.10
CA TYR A 192 4.69 16.82 11.34
C TYR A 192 5.67 16.84 10.16
N LYS A 193 6.95 17.12 10.42
CA LYS A 193 8.01 17.15 9.40
C LYS A 193 8.99 16.01 9.64
N VAL A 194 9.22 15.23 8.60
CA VAL A 194 10.23 14.17 8.55
C VAL A 194 11.22 14.55 7.47
N VAL A 195 12.50 14.59 7.84
CA VAL A 195 13.60 14.86 6.95
C VAL A 195 14.48 13.63 6.92
N PHE A 196 14.70 13.10 5.73
CA PHE A 196 15.63 12.01 5.49
C PHE A 196 16.99 12.53 5.02
N GLY A 197 18.01 11.66 4.98
CA GLY A 197 19.33 12.00 4.47
C GLY A 197 19.27 12.47 3.02
N ALA A 198 20.05 13.51 2.68
CA ALA A 198 20.08 14.08 1.33
C ALA A 198 20.65 13.12 0.28
N ASP A 199 21.44 12.14 0.72
CA ASP A 199 22.01 11.06 -0.07
C ASP A 199 20.96 10.08 -0.60
N LEU A 200 19.79 9.96 0.06
CA LEU A 200 18.79 8.97 -0.33
C LEU A 200 18.10 9.28 -1.68
N ASP A 201 18.05 10.55 -2.08
CA ASP A 201 17.59 10.92 -3.43
C ASP A 201 18.56 10.43 -4.52
N GLN A 202 19.86 10.39 -4.20
CA GLN A 202 20.88 9.86 -5.12
C GLN A 202 20.77 8.34 -5.27
N LEU A 203 20.34 7.63 -4.23
CA LEU A 203 20.08 6.18 -4.30
C LEU A 203 18.93 5.86 -5.26
N TRP A 204 17.87 6.68 -5.31
CA TRP A 204 16.82 6.52 -6.31
C TRP A 204 17.35 6.65 -7.73
N ARG A 205 18.12 7.71 -7.99
CA ARG A 205 18.68 8.03 -9.32
C ARG A 205 19.63 6.95 -9.81
N SER A 206 20.52 6.49 -8.93
CA SER A 206 21.52 5.47 -9.24
C SER A 206 20.97 4.04 -9.27
N ARG A 207 19.71 3.83 -8.89
CA ARG A 207 19.16 2.48 -8.61
C ARG A 207 20.01 1.71 -7.61
N GLY A 208 20.67 2.42 -6.68
CA GLY A 208 21.72 1.88 -5.82
C GLY A 208 21.23 0.94 -4.70
N GLN A 209 19.92 0.76 -4.54
CA GLN A 209 19.36 -0.04 -3.45
C GLN A 209 18.08 -0.77 -3.88
N LEU A 210 18.21 -1.74 -4.78
CA LEU A 210 17.14 -2.69 -5.10
C LEU A 210 17.28 -3.92 -4.20
N ILE A 211 16.20 -4.38 -3.58
CA ILE A 211 16.21 -5.66 -2.87
C ILE A 211 16.46 -6.79 -3.87
N ASN A 212 17.34 -7.73 -3.53
CA ASN A 212 17.58 -8.91 -4.34
C ASN A 212 16.55 -9.98 -3.99
N LEU A 213 15.59 -10.22 -4.89
CA LEU A 213 14.57 -11.23 -4.65
C LEU A 213 15.14 -12.65 -4.60
N ASP A 214 16.23 -12.93 -5.32
CA ASP A 214 16.88 -14.25 -5.34
C ASP A 214 17.53 -14.60 -4.00
N ALA A 215 17.76 -13.61 -3.13
CA ALA A 215 18.22 -13.83 -1.77
C ALA A 215 17.13 -14.44 -0.87
N TYR A 216 15.86 -14.42 -1.29
CA TYR A 216 14.74 -15.04 -0.57
C TYR A 216 14.47 -16.41 -1.18
N SER A 217 14.99 -17.45 -0.52
CA SER A 217 15.06 -18.82 -1.06
C SER A 217 13.73 -19.57 -1.11
N THR A 218 12.66 -19.07 -0.48
CA THR A 218 11.39 -19.80 -0.41
C THR A 218 10.27 -19.01 -1.07
N PRO A 219 9.72 -19.52 -2.20
CA PRO A 219 8.50 -19.01 -2.78
C PRO A 219 7.37 -18.99 -1.77
N PHE A 220 6.44 -18.05 -1.94
CA PHE A 220 5.21 -18.02 -1.16
C PHE A 220 4.36 -19.25 -1.47
N ASP A 221 3.77 -19.85 -0.44
CA ASP A 221 2.73 -20.86 -0.54
C ASP A 221 1.39 -20.29 -0.05
N ASP A 222 0.29 -20.70 -0.68
CA ASP A 222 -1.06 -20.20 -0.35
C ASP A 222 -1.51 -20.59 1.08
N THR A 223 -0.69 -21.38 1.80
CA THR A 223 -0.93 -21.76 3.20
C THR A 223 -0.69 -20.61 4.18
N GLY A 224 -0.04 -19.53 3.73
CA GLY A 224 0.29 -18.41 4.58
C GLY A 224 1.55 -18.60 5.41
N SER A 225 2.49 -19.43 4.94
CA SER A 225 3.75 -19.62 5.64
C SER A 225 4.52 -18.30 5.75
N VAL A 226 5.30 -18.21 6.82
CA VAL A 226 6.25 -17.13 7.09
C VAL A 226 7.56 -17.77 7.50
N ASP A 227 8.63 -16.97 7.53
CA ASP A 227 9.83 -17.39 8.24
C ASP A 227 9.52 -17.70 9.72
N LEU A 228 10.21 -18.69 10.30
CA LEU A 228 9.92 -19.25 11.62
C LEU A 228 9.80 -18.18 12.71
N GLU A 229 10.68 -17.17 12.69
CA GLU A 229 10.69 -16.13 13.71
C GLU A 229 9.82 -14.90 13.34
N TYR A 230 9.28 -14.84 12.13
CA TYR A 230 8.57 -13.65 11.65
C TYR A 230 7.28 -13.38 12.43
N LEU A 231 6.41 -14.37 12.63
CA LEU A 231 5.15 -14.15 13.33
C LEU A 231 5.37 -13.73 14.78
N LYS A 232 6.34 -14.34 15.46
CA LYS A 232 6.78 -13.94 16.81
C LYS A 232 7.31 -12.51 16.83
N TRP A 233 8.15 -12.14 15.86
CA TRP A 233 8.65 -10.77 15.73
C TRP A 233 7.52 -9.76 15.48
N TYR A 234 6.54 -10.13 14.64
CA TYR A 234 5.42 -9.31 14.20
C TYR A 234 4.41 -9.05 15.32
N THR A 235 3.98 -10.10 16.04
CA THR A 235 3.00 -9.99 17.13
C THR A 235 3.52 -9.15 18.30
N LEU A 236 4.83 -9.19 18.57
CA LEU A 236 5.47 -8.33 19.58
C LEU A 236 5.48 -6.83 19.22
N ARG A 237 5.21 -6.47 17.96
CA ARG A 237 5.41 -5.10 17.43
C ARG A 237 4.17 -4.51 16.78
N THR A 238 3.07 -5.24 16.74
CA THR A 238 1.85 -4.85 16.03
C THR A 238 0.60 -5.19 16.84
N HIS A 239 -0.53 -4.61 16.45
CA HIS A 239 -1.84 -4.96 16.99
C HIS A 239 -2.55 -5.88 15.99
N PRO A 240 -2.59 -7.21 16.24
CA PRO A 240 -3.08 -8.17 15.25
C PRO A 240 -4.60 -8.14 15.07
N CYS A 241 -5.34 -7.60 16.05
CA CYS A 241 -6.78 -7.46 16.01
C CYS A 241 -7.18 -5.99 16.17
N ILE A 242 -8.19 -5.58 15.41
CA ILE A 242 -8.84 -4.28 15.47
C ILE A 242 -9.85 -4.25 16.62
N VAL A 243 -10.59 -5.35 16.83
CA VAL A 243 -11.53 -5.46 17.95
C VAL A 243 -10.77 -5.84 19.23
N PRO A 244 -10.90 -5.07 20.32
CA PRO A 244 -10.33 -5.43 21.61
C PRO A 244 -10.88 -6.78 22.10
N PRO A 245 -10.05 -7.64 22.74
CA PRO A 245 -10.49 -8.95 23.24
C PRO A 245 -11.70 -8.86 24.18
N GLU A 246 -11.79 -7.79 24.96
CA GLU A 246 -12.87 -7.51 25.92
C GLU A 246 -14.24 -7.29 25.25
N MET A 247 -14.26 -6.88 23.99
CA MET A 247 -15.50 -6.69 23.21
C MET A 247 -15.98 -7.98 22.52
N VAL A 248 -15.19 -9.06 22.53
CA VAL A 248 -15.60 -10.35 21.95
C VAL A 248 -16.59 -11.09 22.85
N SER A 249 -16.55 -10.85 24.18
CA SER A 249 -17.46 -11.45 25.16
C SER A 249 -18.68 -10.59 25.52
N SER A 250 -18.69 -9.30 25.18
CA SER A 250 -19.79 -8.38 25.50
C SER A 250 -20.89 -8.40 24.45
N ARG A 251 -21.77 -9.41 24.50
CA ARG A 251 -23.11 -9.27 23.90
C ARG A 251 -23.89 -8.21 24.68
N ARG A 252 -23.90 -6.99 24.15
CA ARG A 252 -24.79 -5.82 24.38
C ARG A 252 -23.90 -4.61 24.09
N TRP A 253 -24.29 -3.66 23.25
CA TRP A 253 -25.50 -2.84 23.36
C TRP A 253 -25.97 -2.29 22.01
N HIS A 254 -27.24 -1.88 22.00
CA HIS A 254 -27.92 -1.12 20.97
C HIS A 254 -27.35 0.30 20.84
N CYS A 255 -27.35 0.75 19.58
CA CYS A 255 -27.32 2.11 19.01
C CYS A 255 -26.65 3.23 19.81
#